data_AF-A0A2A5SWY7-F1
#
_entry.id   AF-A0A2A5SWY7-F1
#
_cell.length_a   1.000
_cell.length_b   1.000
_cell.length_c   1.000
_cell.angle_alpha   90.00
_cell.angle_beta   90.00
_cell.angle_gamma   90.00
#
_symmetry.space_group_name_H-M   'P 1'
#
loop_
_entity.id
_entity.type
_entity.pdbx_description
1 polymer ?
#
loop_
_entity_poly.entity_id
_entity_poly.type
_entity_poly.pdbx_seq_one_letter_code
_entity_poly.pdbx_strand_id
1 'polypeptide(L)' 'MNTHQLEIFYHVAKFQSVSKAAEALYISQPAVSSQIKKLESAYGVHLI' A
#
# COMPACT_ATOMS: atom_id res chain seq x y z
N MET A 1 -6.01 10.61 -7.68
CA MET A 1 -4.97 9.77 -7.05
C MET A 1 -4.39 10.53 -5.87
N ASN A 2 -4.35 9.93 -4.68
CA ASN A 2 -3.81 10.57 -3.47
C ASN A 2 -2.33 10.22 -3.33
N THR A 3 -1.45 11.21 -3.11
CA THR A 3 0.00 11.01 -2.93
C THR A 3 0.33 9.96 -1.86
N HIS A 4 -0.52 9.86 -0.83
CA HIS A 4 -0.37 8.88 0.24
C HIS A 4 -0.56 7.42 -0.23
N GLN A 5 -1.43 7.17 -1.22
CA GLN A 5 -1.60 5.81 -1.76
C GLN A 5 -0.37 5.36 -2.55
N LEU A 6 0.26 6.28 -3.28
CA LEU A 6 1.51 5.99 -3.99
C LEU A 6 2.67 5.75 -3.03
N GLU A 7 2.75 6.51 -1.94
CA GLU A 7 3.72 6.29 -0.88
C GLU A 7 3.54 4.90 -0.26
N ILE A 8 2.31 4.53 0.11
CA ILE A 8 2.01 3.18 0.63
C ILE A 8 2.46 2.10 -0.35
N PHE A 9 2.07 2.22 -1.63
CA PHE A 9 2.48 1.26 -2.67
C PHE A 9 3.99 1.17 -2.83
N TYR A 10 4.70 2.30 -2.86
CA TYR A 10 6.15 2.34 -2.94
C TYR A 10 6.80 1.59 -1.77
N HIS A 11 6.33 1.79 -0.54
CA HIS A 11 6.88 1.11 0.63
C HIS A 11 6.60 -0.41 0.60
N VAL A 12 5.41 -0.83 0.19
CA VAL A 12 5.10 -2.27 0.03
C VAL A 12 5.99 -2.91 -1.02
N ALA A 13 6.15 -2.27 -2.18
CA ALA A 13 7.04 -2.74 -3.24
C ALA A 13 8.51 -2.78 -2.80
N LYS A 14 8.98 -1.74 -2.10
CA LYS A 14 10.35 -1.63 -1.60
C LYS A 14 10.70 -2.71 -0.57
N PHE A 15 9.79 -3.01 0.35
CA PHE A 15 10.04 -4.00 1.40
C PHE A 15 9.60 -5.42 1.04
N GLN A 16 8.84 -5.57 -0.06
CA GLN A 16 8.17 -6.81 -0.45
C GLN A 16 7.37 -7.43 0.70
N SER A 17 6.80 -6.58 1.55
CA SER A 17 6.11 -6.99 2.77
C SER A 17 5.16 -5.89 3.25
N VAL A 18 3.88 -6.24 3.35
CA VAL A 18 2.83 -5.37 3.91
C VAL A 18 3.13 -5.03 5.38
N SER A 19 3.60 -6.01 6.16
CA SER A 19 3.90 -5.83 7.58
C SER A 19 5.04 -4.82 7.79
N LYS A 20 6.15 -4.96 7.05
CA LYS A 20 7.27 -4.02 7.12
C LYS A 20 6.91 -2.62 6.60
N ALA A 21 6.07 -2.53 5.57
CA ALA A 21 5.58 -1.24 5.08
C ALA A 21 4.71 -0.52 6.11
N ALA A 22 3.85 -1.25 6.80
CA ALA A 22 3.01 -0.70 7.87
C ALA A 22 3.85 -0.17 9.05
N GLU A 23 4.87 -0.93 9.46
CA GLU A 23 5.84 -0.51 10.48
C GLU A 23 6.60 0.76 10.06
N ALA A 24 7.11 0.80 8.83
CA ALA A 24 7.86 1.94 8.31
C ALA A 24 7.02 3.22 8.15
N LEU A 25 5.72 3.06 7.90
CA LEU A 25 4.77 4.17 7.75
C LEU A 25 4.03 4.50 9.06
N TYR A 26 4.33 3.80 10.16
CA TYR A 26 3.67 3.96 11.46
C TYR A 26 2.13 3.86 11.39
N ILE A 27 1.62 2.95 10.56
CA ILE A 27 0.18 2.67 10.41
C ILE A 27 -0.09 1.17 10.57
N SER A 28 -1.37 0.79 10.64
CA SER A 28 -1.75 -0.62 10.78
C SER A 28 -1.65 -1.37 9.45
N GLN A 29 -1.33 -2.66 9.50
CA GLN A 29 -1.32 -3.52 8.31
C GLN A 29 -2.67 -3.54 7.56
N PRO A 30 -3.84 -3.58 8.23
CA PRO A 30 -5.13 -3.46 7.54
C PRO A 30 -5.31 -2.14 6.79
N ALA A 31 -4.76 -1.03 7.30
CA ALA A 31 -4.82 0.26 6.61
C ALA A 31 -4.00 0.24 5.31
N VAL A 32 -2.80 -0.32 5.34
CA VAL A 32 -1.96 -0.55 4.15
C VAL A 32 -2.72 -1.40 3.12
N SER A 33 -3.21 -2.59 3.53
CA SER A 33 -3.93 -3.50 2.64
C SER A 33 -5.19 -2.86 2.04
N SER A 34 -5.95 -2.09 2.83
CA SER A 34 -7.13 -1.38 2.34
C SER A 34 -6.78 -0.34 1.27
N GLN A 35 -5.67 0.39 1.45
CA GLN A 35 -5.25 1.40 0.49
C GLN A 35 -4.72 0.81 -0.80
N ILE A 36 -3.99 -0.31 -0.73
CA ILE A 36 -3.57 -1.02 -1.94
C ILE A 36 -4.78 -1.55 -2.72
N LYS A 37 -5.75 -2.21 -2.04
CA LYS A 37 -6.97 -2.69 -2.71
C LYS A 37 -7.75 -1.57 -3.40
N LYS A 38 -7.81 -0.38 -2.80
CA LYS A 38 -8.42 0.80 -3.43
C LYS A 38 -7.64 1.26 -4.66
N LEU A 39 -6.31 1.21 -4.62
CA LEU A 39 -5.45 1.55 -5.74
C LEU A 39 -5.64 0.55 -6.90
N GLU A 40 -5.61 -0.75 -6.61
CA GLU A 40 -5.89 -1.82 -7.56
C GLU A 40 -7.26 -1.66 -8.22
N SER A 41 -8.30 -1.39 -7.41
CA SER A 41 -9.66 -1.18 -7.89
C SER A 41 -9.80 0.06 -8.78
N ALA A 42 -9.08 1.13 -8.45
CA ALA A 42 -9.13 2.38 -9.23
C ALA A 42 -8.50 2.22 -10.62
N TYR A 43 -7.52 1.34 -10.76
CA TYR A 43 -6.81 1.09 -12.02
C TYR A 43 -7.22 -0.22 -12.72
N GLY A 44 -8.03 -1.06 -12.07
CA GLY A 44 -8.45 -2.34 -12.61
C GLY A 44 -7.30 -3.34 -12.77
N VAL A 45 -6.26 -3.24 -11.95
CA VAL A 45 -5.04 -4.07 -12.03
C VAL A 45 -4.70 -4.66 -10.67
N HIS A 46 -4.09 -5.83 -10.67
CA HIS A 46 -3.50 -6.43 -9.48
C HIS A 46 -2.04 -5.97 -9.34
N LEU A 47 -1.67 -5.46 -8.17
CA LEU A 47 -0.38 -4.78 -7.94
C LEU A 47 0.55 -5.54 -7.00
N ILE A 48 0.02 -6.25 -5.99
CA ILE A 48 0.82 -6.96 -4.96
C ILE A 48 0.24 -8.32 -4.61
#